data_AF-A0A9D7NYA0-F1
#
_entry.id   AF-A0A9D7NYA0-F1
#
_cell.length_a   1.000
_cell.length_b   1.000
_cell.length_c   1.000
_cell.angle_alpha   90.00
_cell.angle_beta   90.00
_cell.angle_gamma   90.00
#
_symmetry.space_group_name_H-M   'P 1'
#
loop_
_entity.id
_entity.type
_entity.pdbx_description
1 polymer ?
#
loop_
_entity_poly.entity_id
_entity_poly.type
_entity_poly.pdbx_seq_one_letter_code
_entity_poly.pdbx_strand_id
1 'polypeptide(L)'
;MPNGIPLSLISQGFKIIISWVGYLMQRFIDTFPLSNPHKAFKENAIVIIDEVDISMHPIWQVSFVDVLREVFPNTQFIISTHDPIIIGGLLKIRSGIKRCCRCYYGL
;
A
#
# COMPACT_ATOMS: atom_id res chain seq x y z
N MET A 1 -8.59 16.23 17.79
CA MET A 1 -9.12 17.28 16.89
C MET A 1 -10.64 17.25 17.03
N PRO A 2 -11.31 18.40 17.17
CA PRO A 2 -12.59 18.49 17.87
C PRO A 2 -13.69 17.79 17.07
N ASN A 3 -14.33 16.80 17.70
CA ASN A 3 -15.40 15.93 17.19
C ASN A 3 -15.10 15.32 15.81
N GLY A 4 -14.36 14.21 15.82
CA GLY A 4 -13.97 13.47 14.62
C GLY A 4 -15.17 13.23 13.68
N ILE A 5 -14.91 13.33 12.38
CA ILE A 5 -15.89 13.05 11.35
C ILE A 5 -16.30 11.57 11.47
N PRO A 6 -17.60 11.25 11.62
CA PRO A 6 -18.07 9.88 11.66
C PRO A 6 -17.55 9.11 10.44
N LEU A 7 -16.98 7.92 10.66
CA LEU A 7 -16.52 7.06 9.55
C LEU A 7 -17.64 6.83 8.53
N SER A 8 -18.91 6.86 8.94
CA SER A 8 -20.06 6.75 8.04
C SER A 8 -20.09 7.82 6.93
N LEU A 9 -19.60 9.04 7.19
CA LEU A 9 -19.62 10.17 6.25
C LEU A 9 -18.50 10.13 5.19
N ILE A 10 -17.59 9.18 5.32
CA ILE A 10 -16.45 9.02 4.43
C ILE A 10 -16.84 8.16 3.21
N SER A 11 -16.25 8.46 2.03
CA SER A 11 -16.50 7.70 0.80
C SER A 11 -16.13 6.22 0.96
N GLN A 12 -16.87 5.34 0.29
CA GLN A 12 -16.67 3.90 0.41
C GLN A 12 -15.24 3.47 0.03
N GLY A 13 -14.67 4.08 -1.01
CA GLY A 13 -13.29 3.83 -1.41
C GLY A 13 -12.29 4.17 -0.30
N PHE A 14 -12.44 5.31 0.36
CA PHE A 14 -11.52 5.71 1.43
C PHE A 14 -11.64 4.81 2.68
N LYS A 15 -12.85 4.34 3.01
CA LYS A 15 -13.06 3.34 4.08
C LYS A 15 -12.29 2.06 3.81
N ILE A 16 -12.40 1.55 2.59
CA ILE A 16 -11.70 0.32 2.17
C ILE A 16 -10.19 0.53 2.31
N ILE A 17 -9.66 1.65 1.79
CA ILE A 17 -8.23 1.97 1.83
C ILE A 17 -7.71 2.02 3.27
N ILE A 18 -8.36 2.80 4.14
CA ILE A 18 -7.95 2.88 5.55
C ILE A 18 -8.02 1.52 6.23
N SER A 19 -9.08 0.75 5.97
CA SER A 19 -9.28 -0.54 6.62
C SER A 19 -8.13 -1.50 6.28
N TRP A 20 -7.78 -1.64 5.01
CA TRP A 20 -6.76 -2.61 4.62
C TRP A 20 -5.35 -2.11 4.94
N VAL A 21 -5.07 -0.80 4.82
CA VAL A 21 -3.79 -0.22 5.24
C VAL A 21 -3.60 -0.39 6.74
N GLY A 22 -4.63 -0.11 7.54
CA GLY A 22 -4.61 -0.33 8.99
C GLY A 22 -4.39 -1.79 9.34
N TYR A 23 -5.05 -2.70 8.63
CA TYR A 23 -4.85 -4.14 8.80
C TYR A 23 -3.41 -4.57 8.45
N LEU A 24 -2.83 -4.05 7.37
CA LEU A 24 -1.45 -4.30 6.99
C LEU A 24 -0.49 -3.80 8.08
N MET A 25 -0.69 -2.58 8.58
CA MET A 25 0.13 -2.01 9.65
C MET A 25 0.06 -2.85 10.93
N GLN A 26 -1.14 -3.28 11.32
CA GLN A 26 -1.33 -4.16 12.47
C GLN A 26 -0.56 -5.48 12.28
N ARG A 27 -0.65 -6.09 11.09
CA ARG A 27 0.08 -7.32 10.76
C ARG A 27 1.59 -7.16 10.86
N PHE A 28 2.15 -6.01 10.48
CA PHE A 28 3.58 -5.74 10.67
C PHE A 28 3.96 -5.71 12.15
N ILE A 29 3.18 -5.02 12.97
CA ILE A 29 3.43 -4.94 14.42
C ILE A 29 3.37 -6.33 15.06
N ASP A 30 2.37 -7.13 14.69
CA ASP A 30 2.19 -8.49 15.21
C ASP A 30 3.30 -9.46 14.75
N THR A 31 3.83 -9.26 13.54
CA THR A 31 4.88 -10.11 12.95
C THR A 31 6.26 -9.82 13.56
N PHE A 32 6.51 -8.59 13.98
CA PHE A 32 7.77 -8.15 14.57
C PHE A 32 7.59 -7.70 16.04
N PRO A 33 7.17 -8.59 16.96
CA PRO A 33 6.84 -8.22 18.34
C PRO A 33 8.07 -7.79 19.16
N LEU A 34 9.28 -8.15 18.71
CA LEU A 34 10.55 -7.77 19.33
C LEU A 34 11.06 -6.40 18.86
N SER A 35 10.53 -5.89 17.75
CA SER A 35 10.89 -4.57 17.22
C SER A 35 10.02 -3.50 17.87
N ASN A 36 10.55 -2.29 18.01
CA ASN A 36 9.72 -1.15 18.41
C ASN A 36 8.57 -0.99 17.40
N PRO A 37 7.30 -0.81 17.82
CA PRO A 37 6.16 -0.67 16.91
C PRO A 37 6.37 0.39 15.81
N HIS A 38 7.11 1.46 16.11
CA HIS A 38 7.43 2.53 15.16
C HIS A 38 8.53 2.15 14.15
N LYS A 39 9.27 1.08 14.42
CA LYS A 39 10.33 0.54 13.56
C LYS A 39 9.91 -0.74 12.83
N ALA A 40 8.80 -1.38 13.22
CA ALA A 40 8.30 -2.60 12.60
C ALA A 40 8.17 -2.47 11.06
N PHE A 41 7.78 -1.30 10.55
CA PHE A 41 7.66 -1.04 9.11
C PHE A 41 8.99 -0.98 8.34
N LYS A 42 10.12 -0.90 9.05
CA LYS A 42 11.47 -0.93 8.48
C LYS A 42 12.09 -2.32 8.49
N GLU A 43 11.39 -3.32 9.01
CA GLU A 43 11.87 -4.70 8.98
C GLU A 43 11.78 -5.28 7.56
N ASN A 44 12.57 -6.32 7.31
CA ASN A 44 12.54 -7.02 6.03
C ASN A 44 11.28 -7.89 5.97
N ALA A 45 10.42 -7.64 4.98
CA ALA A 45 9.20 -8.40 4.79
C ALA A 45 8.91 -8.59 3.29
N ILE A 46 8.11 -9.61 2.99
CA ILE A 46 7.53 -9.80 1.66
C ILE A 46 6.02 -9.74 1.85
N VAL A 47 5.38 -8.83 1.12
CA VAL A 47 3.94 -8.61 1.16
C VAL A 47 3.36 -8.87 -0.21
N ILE A 48 2.34 -9.71 -0.27
CA ILE A 48 1.58 -10.00 -1.47
C ILE A 48 0.22 -9.30 -1.33
N ILE A 49 -0.11 -8.45 -2.30
CA ILE A 49 -1.40 -7.74 -2.36
C ILE A 49 -2.07 -8.13 -3.67
N ASP A 50 -3.22 -8.77 -3.56
CA ASP A 50 -4.05 -9.08 -4.72
C ASP A 50 -5.04 -7.93 -4.95
N GLU A 51 -5.31 -7.57 -6.20
CA GLU A 51 -6.34 -6.60 -6.61
C GLU A 51 -6.31 -5.28 -5.82
N VAL A 52 -5.13 -4.66 -5.71
CA VAL A 52 -4.91 -3.44 -4.90
C VAL A 52 -5.80 -2.25 -5.30
N ASP A 53 -6.31 -2.29 -6.52
CA ASP A 53 -7.14 -1.29 -7.17
C ASP A 53 -8.60 -1.30 -6.73
N ILE A 54 -9.09 -2.36 -6.08
CA ILE A 54 -10.51 -2.50 -5.75
C ILE A 54 -10.99 -1.30 -4.94
N SER A 55 -11.89 -0.53 -5.55
CA SER A 55 -12.53 0.68 -4.99
C SER A 55 -11.60 1.89 -4.75
N MET A 56 -10.37 1.89 -5.27
CA MET A 56 -9.49 3.07 -5.20
C MET A 56 -9.81 4.09 -6.30
N HIS A 57 -9.66 5.39 -5.99
CA HIS A 57 -9.71 6.43 -7.01
C HIS A 57 -8.43 6.35 -7.89
N PRO A 58 -8.52 6.49 -9.23
CA PRO A 58 -7.37 6.33 -10.14
C PRO A 58 -6.15 7.22 -9.83
N ILE A 59 -6.38 8.43 -9.30
CA ILE A 59 -5.30 9.32 -8.85
C ILE A 59 -4.50 8.68 -7.71
N TRP A 60 -5.19 8.03 -6.78
CA TRP A 60 -4.54 7.41 -5.63
C TRP A 60 -3.81 6.14 -6.02
N GLN A 61 -4.35 5.35 -6.95
CA GLN A 61 -3.70 4.17 -7.50
C GLN A 61 -2.26 4.45 -7.97
N VAL A 62 -2.03 5.60 -8.62
CA VAL A 62 -0.69 6.01 -9.08
C VAL A 62 0.23 6.34 -7.89
N SER A 63 -0.23 7.17 -6.95
CA SER A 63 0.58 7.58 -5.79
C SER A 63 0.77 6.48 -4.74
N PHE A 64 -0.12 5.49 -4.72
CA PHE A 64 -0.22 4.53 -3.65
C PHE A 64 1.02 3.63 -3.56
N VAL A 65 1.55 3.21 -4.71
CA VAL A 65 2.78 2.40 -4.77
C VAL A 65 3.98 3.19 -4.23
N ASP A 66 4.03 4.49 -4.47
CA ASP A 66 5.11 5.35 -3.97
C ASP A 66 5.03 5.50 -2.44
N VAL A 67 3.82 5.72 -1.93
CA VAL A 67 3.57 5.74 -0.48
C VAL A 67 3.98 4.43 0.18
N LEU A 68 3.64 3.27 -0.41
CA LEU A 68 4.07 1.97 0.13
C LEU A 68 5.59 1.84 0.22
N ARG A 69 6.33 2.32 -0.79
CA ARG A 69 7.80 2.27 -0.79
C ARG A 69 8.42 3.21 0.23
N GLU A 70 7.81 4.37 0.45
CA GLU A 70 8.29 5.35 1.42
C GLU A 70 8.05 4.86 2.86
N VAL A 71 6.88 4.28 3.13
CA VAL A 71 6.49 3.80 4.47
C VAL A 71 7.21 2.49 4.82
N PHE A 72 7.37 1.58 3.85
CA PHE A 72 7.95 0.25 4.05
C PHE A 72 9.22 0.06 3.19
N PRO A 73 10.33 0.74 3.52
CA PRO A 73 11.50 0.84 2.64
C PRO A 73 12.23 -0.49 2.39
N ASN A 74 12.07 -1.46 3.30
CA ASN A 74 12.72 -2.78 3.24
C ASN A 74 11.74 -3.91 2.92
N THR A 75 10.50 -3.57 2.54
CA THR A 75 9.47 -4.54 2.20
C THR A 75 9.36 -4.74 0.70
N GLN A 76 9.47 -5.99 0.26
CA GLN A 76 9.18 -6.34 -1.12
C GLN A 76 7.67 -6.48 -1.32
N PHE A 77 7.08 -5.64 -2.17
CA PHE A 77 5.68 -5.78 -2.54
C PHE A 77 5.52 -6.54 -3.86
N ILE A 78 4.73 -7.60 -3.84
CA ILE A 78 4.23 -8.30 -5.02
C ILE A 78 2.76 -7.96 -5.14
N ILE A 79 2.41 -7.20 -6.17
CA ILE A 79 1.06 -6.64 -6.30
C ILE A 79 0.43 -7.16 -7.59
N SER A 80 -0.81 -7.61 -7.53
CA SER A 80 -1.63 -7.82 -8.73
C SER A 80 -2.63 -6.68 -8.90
N THR A 81 -2.99 -6.39 -10.14
CA THR A 81 -4.01 -5.39 -10.46
C THR A 81 -4.61 -5.67 -11.83
N HIS A 82 -5.89 -5.35 -11.98
CA HIS A 82 -6.57 -5.36 -13.28
C HIS A 82 -6.55 -3.97 -13.94
N ASP A 83 -6.29 -2.92 -13.16
CA ASP A 83 -6.22 -1.55 -13.65
C ASP A 83 -4.87 -1.21 -14.30
N PRO A 84 -4.85 -0.87 -15.62
CA PRO A 84 -3.61 -0.56 -16.34
C PRO A 84 -2.96 0.75 -15.89
N ILE A 85 -3.71 1.61 -15.18
CA ILE A 85 -3.24 2.92 -14.68
C ILE A 85 -2.10 2.75 -13.67
N ILE A 86 -2.16 1.72 -12.82
CA ILE A 86 -1.10 1.42 -11.84
C ILE A 86 0.22 1.09 -12.54
N ILE A 87 0.15 0.35 -13.65
CA ILE A 87 1.33 0.00 -14.46
C ILE A 87 1.92 1.24 -15.13
N GLY A 88 1.08 2.15 -15.62
CA GLY A 88 1.53 3.43 -16.19
C GLY A 88 2.32 4.28 -15.19
N GLY A 89 1.88 4.34 -13.93
CA GLY A 89 2.60 4.99 -12.84
C GLY A 89 3.99 4.36 -12.58
N LEU A 90 4.06 3.04 -12.57
CA LEU A 90 5.31 2.28 -12.37
C LEU A 90 6.33 2.47 -13.49
N LEU A 91 5.89 2.56 -14.75
CA LEU A 91 6.78 2.72 -15.91
C LEU A 91 7.44 4.10 -15.93
N LYS A 92 6.76 5.14 -15.44
CA LYS A 92 7.32 6.51 -15.33
C LYS A 92 8.51 6.60 -14.37
N ILE A 93 8.64 5.63 -13.45
CA ILE A 93 9.57 5.67 -12.31
C ILE A 93 10.80 4.75 -12.52
N ARG A 94 10.85 3.96 -13.61
CA ARG A 94 12.00 3.04 -13.87
C ARG A 94 13.34 3.74 -14.20
N SER A 95 13.40 5.07 -14.24
CA SER A 95 14.63 5.84 -14.45
C SER A 95 15.58 5.89 -13.24
N GLY A 96 15.18 5.36 -12.07
CA GLY A 96 16.03 5.27 -10.88
C GLY A 96 15.77 3.98 -10.10
N ILE A 97 16.55 2.94 -10.35
CA ILE A 97 16.33 1.58 -9.82
C ILE A 97 16.47 1.53 -8.28
N LYS A 98 15.36 1.28 -7.58
CA LYS A 98 15.31 0.44 -6.36
C LYS A 98 14.29 -0.69 -6.60
N ARG A 99 14.78 -1.93 -6.64
CA ARG A 99 14.04 -3.15 -7.05
C ARG A 99 13.02 -3.66 -6.01
N CYS A 100 12.18 -2.80 -5.42
CA CYS A 100 11.38 -3.18 -4.24
C CYS A 100 9.92 -3.59 -4.53
N CYS A 101 9.29 -3.17 -5.65
CA CYS A 101 7.94 -3.63 -5.99
C CYS A 101 7.88 -4.28 -7.38
N ARG A 102 7.22 -5.43 -7.48
CA ARG A 102 6.95 -6.12 -8.74
C ARG A 102 5.44 -6.28 -8.89
N CYS A 103 4.85 -5.47 -9.77
CA CYS A 103 3.43 -5.57 -10.09
C CYS A 103 3.24 -6.46 -11.31
N TYR A 104 2.26 -7.36 -11.23
CA TYR A 104 1.84 -8.23 -12.32
C TYR A 104 0.46 -7.82 -12.79
N TYR A 105 0.28 -7.73 -14.10
CA TYR A 105 -1.03 -7.56 -14.71
C TYR A 105 -1.70 -8.93 -14.77
N GLY A 106 -2.85 -9.09 -14.12
CA GLY A 106 -3.67 -10.29 -14.26
C GLY A 106 -4.48 -10.21 -15.56
N LEU A 107 -4.32 -11.21 -16.43
CA LEU A 107 -5.22 -11.46 -17.57
C LEU A 107 -6.54 -12.07 -17.08
#